data_AF-A0A2A4WRJ6-F1
#
_entry.id   AF-A0A2A4WRJ6-F1
#
_cell.length_a   1.000
_cell.length_b   1.000
_cell.length_c   1.000
_cell.angle_alpha   90.00
_cell.angle_beta   90.00
_cell.angle_gamma   90.00
#
_symmetry.space_group_name_H-M   'P 1'
#
loop_
_entity.id
_entity.type
_entity.pdbx_description
1 polymer ?
#
loop_
_entity_poly.entity_id
_entity_poly.type
_entity_poly.pdbx_seq_one_letter_code
_entity_poly.pdbx_strand_id
1 'polypeptide(L)'
;MKFFENQQNRLTCKLHKTSRNICLQMKKVITNAIQANIDLKDEIKQRETVESELLRMATTDSLTQINNRRNFYTLANKEIERAVRYEKGCCLMM
;
A
#
# COMPACT_ATOMS: atom_id res chain seq x y z
N MET A 1 -23.53 42.11 -39.32
CA MET A 1 -22.29 41.59 -38.70
C MET A 1 -22.29 41.68 -37.18
N LYS A 2 -22.48 42.84 -36.55
CA LYS A 2 -22.34 43.03 -35.08
C LYS A 2 -23.16 42.06 -34.20
N PHE A 3 -24.33 41.62 -34.65
CA PHE A 3 -25.16 40.65 -33.90
C PHE A 3 -24.50 39.26 -33.78
N PHE A 4 -23.89 38.77 -34.85
CA PHE A 4 -23.20 37.48 -34.86
C PHE A 4 -21.91 37.52 -34.04
N GLU A 5 -21.14 38.60 -34.10
CA GLU A 5 -19.96 38.80 -33.25
C GLU A 5 -20.31 38.84 -31.76
N ASN A 6 -21.42 39.49 -31.40
CA ASN A 6 -21.87 39.58 -30.01
C ASN A 6 -22.33 38.21 -29.46
N GLN A 7 -22.98 37.40 -30.30
CA GLN A 7 -23.33 36.02 -29.96
C GLN A 7 -22.09 35.13 -29.82
N GLN A 8 -21.13 35.23 -30.74
CA GLN A 8 -19.87 34.50 -30.63
C GLN A 8 -19.09 34.90 -29.38
N ASN A 9 -18.99 36.20 -29.05
CA ASN A 9 -18.33 36.67 -27.84
C ASN A 9 -19.01 36.20 -26.54
N ARG A 10 -20.35 36.05 -26.53
CA ARG A 10 -21.06 35.46 -25.38
C ARG A 10 -20.74 33.97 -25.21
N LEU A 11 -20.66 33.23 -26.32
CA LEU A 11 -20.34 31.80 -26.30
C LEU A 11 -18.90 31.55 -25.83
N THR A 12 -17.92 32.33 -26.33
CA THR A 12 -16.51 32.21 -25.90
C THR A 12 -16.34 32.56 -24.42
N CYS A 13 -17.03 33.58 -23.92
CA CYS A 13 -17.01 33.93 -22.50
C CYS A 13 -17.62 32.83 -21.62
N LYS A 14 -18.73 32.21 -22.04
CA LYS A 14 -19.33 31.06 -21.34
C LYS A 14 -18.36 29.87 -21.33
N LEU A 15 -17.77 29.54 -22.47
CA LEU A 15 -16.79 28.45 -22.59
C LEU A 15 -15.61 28.67 -21.63
N HIS A 16 -15.02 29.88 -21.62
CA HIS A 16 -13.91 30.22 -20.72
C HIS A 16 -14.28 30.06 -19.24
N LYS A 17 -15.48 30.52 -18.83
CA LYS A 17 -15.96 30.36 -17.45
C LYS A 17 -16.13 28.89 -17.07
N THR A 18 -16.70 28.07 -17.96
CA THR A 18 -16.86 26.62 -17.74
C THR A 18 -15.51 25.92 -17.63
N SER A 19 -14.59 26.16 -18.56
CA SER A 19 -13.24 25.58 -18.54
C SER A 19 -12.47 25.96 -17.26
N ARG A 20 -12.61 27.21 -16.81
CA ARG A 20 -12.01 27.67 -15.55
C ARG A 20 -12.59 26.95 -14.33
N ASN A 21 -13.91 26.74 -14.29
CA ASN A 21 -14.54 25.99 -13.20
C ASN A 21 -14.09 24.53 -13.19
N ILE A 22 -14.11 23.85 -14.35
CA ILE A 22 -13.64 22.46 -14.48
C ILE A 22 -12.18 22.33 -14.00
N CYS A 23 -11.30 23.25 -14.40
CA CYS A 23 -9.91 23.28 -13.94
C CYS A 23 -9.80 23.37 -12.40
N LEU A 24 -10.61 24.23 -11.78
CA LEU A 24 -10.64 24.39 -10.31
C LEU A 24 -11.16 23.13 -9.61
N GLN A 25 -12.22 22.50 -10.14
CA GLN A 25 -12.72 21.23 -9.59
C GLN A 25 -11.67 20.13 -9.72
N MET A 26 -11.02 20.03 -10.88
CA MET A 26 -9.96 19.05 -11.13
C MET A 26 -8.82 19.19 -10.12
N LYS A 27 -8.38 20.42 -9.85
CA LYS A 27 -7.34 20.70 -8.85
C LYS A 27 -7.74 20.20 -7.47
N LYS A 28 -8.96 20.48 -7.02
CA LYS A 28 -9.46 20.02 -5.72
C LYS A 28 -9.46 18.50 -5.61
N VAL A 29 -9.98 17.82 -6.63
CA VAL A 29 -10.04 16.35 -6.65
C VAL A 29 -8.64 15.75 -6.59
N ILE A 30 -7.71 16.28 -7.40
CA ILE A 30 -6.32 15.81 -7.40
C ILE A 30 -5.67 16.01 -6.03
N THR A 31 -5.81 17.20 -5.42
CA THR A 31 -5.24 17.48 -4.10
C THR A 31 -5.82 16.54 -3.03
N ASN A 32 -7.14 16.31 -3.04
CA ASN A 32 -7.77 15.40 -2.09
C ASN A 32 -7.29 13.95 -2.28
N ALA A 33 -7.16 13.49 -3.53
CA ALA A 33 -6.64 12.17 -3.83
C ALA A 33 -5.17 12.00 -3.42
N ILE A 34 -4.35 13.04 -3.59
CA ILE A 34 -2.96 13.04 -3.12
C ILE A 34 -2.93 12.96 -1.59
N GLN A 35 -3.75 13.75 -0.90
CA GLN A 35 -3.80 13.74 0.56
C GLN A 35 -4.23 12.36 1.09
N ALA A 36 -5.32 11.79 0.55
CA ALA A 36 -5.77 10.46 0.93
C ALA A 36 -4.69 9.39 0.68
N ASN A 37 -3.93 9.48 -0.42
CA ASN A 37 -2.82 8.57 -0.68
C ASN A 37 -1.68 8.71 0.34
N ILE A 38 -1.40 9.92 0.83
CA ILE A 38 -0.40 10.13 1.88
C ILE A 38 -0.89 9.49 3.18
N ASP A 39 -2.12 9.78 3.58
CA ASP A 39 -2.71 9.26 4.82
C ASP A 39 -2.75 7.73 4.82
N LEU A 40 -3.16 7.12 3.69
CA LEU A 40 -3.18 5.66 3.52
C LEU A 40 -1.78 5.05 3.58
N LYS A 41 -0.76 5.71 3.01
CA LYS A 41 0.62 5.22 3.08
C LYS A 41 1.15 5.25 4.51
N ASP A 42 0.85 6.29 5.26
CA ASP A 42 1.25 6.39 6.66
C ASP A 42 0.56 5.31 7.50
N GLU A 43 -0.72 5.05 7.26
CA GLU A 43 -1.44 3.96 7.93
C GLU A 43 -0.86 2.58 7.59
N ILE A 44 -0.55 2.31 6.32
CA ILE A 44 0.09 1.06 5.89
C ILE A 44 1.42 0.87 6.63
N LYS A 45 2.25 1.91 6.69
CA LYS A 45 3.54 1.85 7.38
C LYS A 45 3.39 1.57 8.89
N GLN A 46 2.38 2.15 9.53
CA GLN A 46 2.07 1.86 10.93
C GLN A 46 1.65 0.40 11.12
N ARG A 47 0.77 -0.11 10.25
CA ARG A 47 0.31 -1.51 10.29
C ARG A 47 1.47 -2.48 10.08
N GLU A 48 2.33 -2.25 9.10
CA GLU A 48 3.53 -3.07 8.84
C GLU A 48 4.46 -3.12 10.06
N THR A 49 4.63 -1.99 10.76
CA THR A 49 5.46 -1.93 11.98
C THR A 49 4.87 -2.82 13.08
N VAL A 50 3.57 -2.71 13.33
CA VAL A 50 2.87 -3.52 14.34
C VAL A 50 2.89 -5.01 13.97
N GLU A 51 2.65 -5.34 12.71
CA GLU A 51 2.73 -6.72 12.21
C GLU A 51 4.13 -7.31 12.40
N SER A 52 5.19 -6.53 12.13
CA SER A 52 6.57 -6.97 12.32
C SER A 52 6.87 -7.32 13.78
N GLU A 53 6.39 -6.51 14.72
CA GLU A 53 6.56 -6.75 16.15
C GLU A 53 5.72 -7.93 16.63
N LEU A 54 4.48 -8.06 16.16
CA LEU A 54 3.63 -9.21 16.46
C LEU A 54 4.25 -10.51 15.95
N LEU A 55 4.78 -10.52 14.72
CA LEU A 55 5.50 -11.66 14.17
C LEU A 55 6.70 -12.00 15.04
N ARG A 56 7.52 -11.01 15.41
CA ARG A 56 8.67 -11.20 16.30
C ARG A 56 8.26 -11.85 17.62
N MET A 57 7.21 -11.35 18.27
CA MET A 57 6.70 -11.94 19.52
C MET A 57 6.12 -13.35 19.31
N ALA A 58 5.47 -13.60 18.18
CA ALA A 58 4.86 -14.88 17.87
C ALA A 58 5.89 -15.95 17.44
N THR A 59 7.06 -15.55 16.95
CA THR A 59 8.10 -16.46 16.46
C THR A 59 9.27 -16.63 17.41
N THR A 60 9.49 -15.69 18.31
CA THR A 60 10.70 -15.60 19.14
C THR A 60 10.36 -15.82 20.61
N ASP A 61 11.24 -16.52 21.32
CA ASP A 61 11.16 -16.66 22.77
C ASP A 61 11.70 -15.40 23.46
N SER A 62 10.94 -14.83 24.39
CA SER A 62 11.27 -13.54 25.02
C SER A 62 12.52 -13.59 25.89
N LEU A 63 12.85 -14.76 26.47
CA LEU A 63 13.98 -14.92 27.39
C LEU A 63 15.30 -15.07 26.63
N THR A 64 15.28 -15.80 25.52
CA THR A 64 16.49 -16.22 24.80
C THR A 64 16.68 -15.55 23.44
N GLN A 65 15.65 -14.85 22.93
CA GLN A 65 15.63 -14.22 21.61
C GLN A 65 15.88 -15.18 20.43
N ILE A 66 15.83 -16.49 20.67
CA ILE A 66 15.84 -17.50 19.62
C ILE A 66 14.41 -17.86 19.20
N ASN A 67 14.28 -18.58 18.08
CA ASN A 67 12.98 -19.08 17.64
C ASN A 67 12.31 -19.88 18.75
N ASN A 68 11.06 -19.52 19.03
CA ASN A 68 10.27 -20.31 19.95
C ASN A 68 9.96 -21.68 19.35
N ARG A 69 9.55 -22.59 20.24
CA ARG A 69 9.29 -23.98 19.88
C ARG A 69 8.29 -24.13 18.73
N ARG A 70 7.25 -23.28 18.68
CA ARG A 70 6.25 -23.32 17.61
C ARG A 70 6.90 -22.97 16.27
N ASN A 71 7.66 -21.88 16.20
CA ASN A 71 8.31 -21.46 14.97
C ASN A 71 9.35 -22.48 14.49
N PHE A 72 10.11 -23.07 15.42
CA PHE A 72 11.04 -24.15 15.12
C PHE A 72 10.37 -25.32 14.39
N TYR A 73 9.26 -25.85 14.92
CA TYR A 73 8.57 -26.97 14.25
C TYR A 73 8.00 -26.58 12.88
N THR A 74 7.43 -25.39 12.76
CA THR A 74 6.92 -24.89 11.47
C THR A 74 8.03 -24.87 10.41
N LEU A 75 9.21 -24.35 10.78
CA LEU A 75 10.37 -24.29 9.88
C LEU A 75 10.96 -25.69 9.60
N ALA A 76 11.08 -26.53 10.63
CA ALA A 76 11.59 -27.90 10.49
C ALA A 76 10.73 -28.73 9.53
N ASN A 77 9.39 -28.68 9.69
CA ASN A 77 8.47 -29.40 8.80
C ASN A 77 8.62 -28.92 7.34
N LYS A 78 8.71 -27.61 7.13
CA LYS A 78 8.91 -27.02 5.79
C LYS A 78 10.21 -27.50 5.16
N GLU A 79 11.31 -27.55 5.91
CA GLU A 79 12.60 -28.01 5.37
C GLU A 79 12.64 -29.53 5.18
N ILE A 80 11.95 -30.32 6.01
CA ILE A 80 11.80 -31.76 5.80
C ILE A 80 11.01 -32.04 4.51
N GLU A 81 9.89 -31.36 4.29
CA GLU A 81 9.11 -31.46 3.04
C GLU A 81 9.95 -31.06 1.82
N ARG A 82 10.77 -30.02 1.95
CA ARG A 82 11.71 -29.59 0.91
C ARG A 82 12.80 -30.63 0.66
N ALA A 83 13.36 -31.23 1.70
CA ALA A 83 14.39 -32.25 1.60
C ALA A 83 13.87 -33.49 0.86
N VAL A 84 12.64 -33.92 1.17
CA VAL A 84 11.93 -34.99 0.43
C VAL A 84 11.75 -34.61 -1.05
N ARG A 85 11.29 -33.38 -1.33
CA ARG A 85 11.05 -32.92 -2.71
C ARG A 85 12.30 -32.96 -3.60
N TYR A 86 13.46 -32.66 -3.03
CA TYR A 86 14.72 -32.57 -3.77
C TYR A 86 15.68 -33.74 -3.50
N GLU A 87 15.18 -34.82 -2.87
CA GLU A 87 15.95 -36.03 -2.55
C GLU A 87 17.27 -35.73 -1.80
N LYS A 88 17.22 -34.77 -0.88
CA LYS A 88 18.37 -34.39 -0.04
C LYS A 88 18.22 -34.94 1.36
N GLY A 89 19.35 -35.27 1.99
CA GLY A 89 19.39 -35.56 3.43
C GLY A 89 19.15 -34.30 4.26
N CYS A 90 18.50 -34.45 5.41
CA CYS A 90 18.33 -33.41 6.43
C CYS A 90 18.87 -33.94 7.76
N CYS A 91 19.49 -33.07 8.55
CA CYS A 91 19.92 -33.37 9.92
C CYS A 91 19.25 -32.37 10.87
N LEU A 92 18.81 -32.86 12.02
CA LEU A 92 18.17 -32.07 13.07
C LEU A 92 19.03 -32.15 14.33
N MET A 93 19.33 -30.99 14.92
CA MET A 93 20.01 -30.90 16.20
C MET A 93 19.01 -30.37 17.23
N MET A 94 18.93 -31.06 18.36
CA MET A 94 18.10 -30.72 19.52
C MET A 94 18.98 -30.33 20.69
#